data_AF-A0A3D1CGN1-F1
#
_entry.id   AF-A0A3D1CGN1-F1
#
_cell.length_a   1.000
_cell.length_b   1.000
_cell.length_c   1.000
_cell.angle_alpha   90.00
_cell.angle_beta   90.00
_cell.angle_gamma   90.00
#
_symmetry.space_group_name_H-M   'P 1'
#
loop_
_entity.id
_entity.type
_entity.pdbx_description
1 polymer ?
#
loop_
_entity_poly.entity_id
_entity_poly.type
_entity_poly.pdbx_seq_one_letter_code
_entity_poly.pdbx_strand_id
1 'polypeptide(L)' 'YEHKVFVQGVIWNINSFDQWGVQLGKRIAGEISERIDTNAADFDTSTQGLLELVRAHFQSGSMEKNGQAESGKKASKK' A
#
# COMPACT_ATOMS: atom_id res chain seq x y z
N TYR A 1 32.09 16.74 -5.71
CA TYR A 1 31.47 15.44 -6.05
C TYR A 1 30.33 15.57 -7.04
N GLU A 2 29.52 16.64 -7.00
CA GLU A 2 28.41 16.85 -7.94
C GLU A 2 28.86 16.91 -9.41
N HIS A 3 29.91 17.66 -9.73
CA HIS A 3 30.49 17.67 -11.09
C HIS A 3 31.06 16.31 -11.52
N LYS A 4 31.51 15.46 -10.58
CA LYS A 4 31.94 14.09 -10.90
C LYS A 4 30.74 13.26 -11.36
N VAL A 5 29.62 13.32 -10.65
CA VAL A 5 28.38 12.61 -11.02
C VAL A 5 27.86 13.13 -12.36
N PHE A 6 27.89 14.44 -12.58
CA PHE A 6 27.52 15.05 -13.87
C PHE A 6 28.37 14.52 -15.03
N VAL A 7 29.71 14.55 -14.92
CA VAL A 7 30.61 14.07 -15.99
C VAL A 7 30.40 12.58 -16.25
N GLN A 8 30.17 11.77 -15.21
CA GLN A 8 29.85 10.35 -15.37
C GLN A 8 28.53 10.14 -16.12
N GLY A 9 27.49 10.93 -15.82
CA GLY A 9 26.23 10.91 -16.55
C GLY A 9 26.38 11.24 -18.04
N VAL A 10 27.19 12.26 -18.36
CA VAL A 10 27.49 12.64 -19.74
C VAL A 10 28.24 11.52 -20.48
N ILE A 11 29.23 10.88 -19.85
CA ILE A 11 29.97 9.75 -20.45
C ILE A 11 29.04 8.57 -20.76
N TRP A 12 28.12 8.25 -19.85
CA TRP A 12 27.18 7.13 -20.04
C TRP A 12 25.92 7.50 -20.83
N ASN A 13 25.77 8.76 -21.25
CA ASN A 13 24.57 9.26 -21.91
C ASN A 13 23.28 8.98 -21.10
N ILE A 14 23.35 9.17 -19.78
CA ILE A 14 22.22 9.00 -18.84
C ILE A 14 21.93 10.34 -18.16
N ASN A 15 20.65 10.62 -17.93
CA ASN A 15 20.24 11.81 -17.17
C ASN A 15 20.45 11.60 -15.66
N SER A 16 21.50 12.18 -15.10
CA SER A 16 21.82 12.11 -13.66
C SER A 16 20.86 12.88 -12.75
N PHE A 17 19.98 13.70 -13.31
CA PHE A 17 19.02 14.51 -12.56
C PHE A 17 17.61 13.93 -12.56
N ASP A 18 17.40 12.81 -13.24
CA ASP A 18 16.10 12.17 -13.34
C ASP A 18 15.81 11.23 -12.18
N GLN A 19 14.53 11.09 -11.85
CA GLN A 19 14.05 10.27 -10.72
C GLN A 19 12.77 9.49 -11.06
N TRP A 20 12.53 9.13 -12.33
CA TRP A 20 11.35 8.32 -12.70
C TRP A 20 11.21 7.02 -11.89
N GLY A 21 12.33 6.39 -11.50
CA GLY A 21 12.35 5.12 -10.78
C GLY A 21 11.57 5.12 -9.45
N VAL A 22 11.33 6.27 -8.83
CA VAL A 22 10.61 6.34 -7.55
C VAL A 22 9.08 6.25 -7.71
N GLN A 23 8.55 6.52 -8.90
CA GLN A 23 7.12 6.71 -9.10
C GLN A 23 6.34 5.41 -9.03
N LEU A 24 6.87 4.33 -9.62
CA LEU A 24 6.21 3.03 -9.62
C LEU A 24 6.07 2.47 -8.20
N GLY A 25 7.14 2.55 -7.40
CA GLY A 25 7.10 2.12 -6.00
C GLY A 25 6.09 2.89 -5.17
N LYS A 26 5.99 4.22 -5.37
CA LYS A 26 4.96 5.06 -4.71
C LYS A 26 3.55 4.64 -5.08
N ARG A 27 3.30 4.32 -6.36
CA ARG A 27 1.98 3.85 -6.82
C ARG A 27 1.63 2.50 -6.20
N ILE A 28 2.52 1.52 -6.30
CA ILE A 28 2.30 0.17 -5.77
C ILE A 28 2.06 0.22 -4.26
N ALA A 29 2.86 1.00 -3.52
CA ALA A 29 2.67 1.15 -2.08
C ALA A 29 1.29 1.74 -1.73
N GLY A 30 0.81 2.71 -2.52
CA GLY A 30 -0.54 3.26 -2.38
C GLY A 30 -1.63 2.21 -2.64
N GLU A 31 -1.53 1.48 -3.75
CA GLU A 31 -2.49 0.42 -4.10
C GLU A 31 -2.54 -0.70 -3.06
N ILE A 32 -1.37 -1.10 -2.52
CA ILE A 32 -1.29 -2.07 -1.43
C ILE A 32 -1.96 -1.50 -0.19
N SER A 33 -1.64 -0.27 0.23
CA SER A 33 -2.23 0.34 1.41
C SER A 33 -3.76 0.45 1.36
N GLU A 34 -4.34 0.66 0.18
CA GLU A 34 -5.81 0.75 0.02
C GLU A 34 -6.49 -0.61 0.05
N ARG A 35 -5.83 -1.66 -0.45
CA ARG A 35 -6.44 -2.99 -0.67
C ARG A 35 -6.00 -4.05 0.33
N ILE A 36 -5.05 -3.73 1.20
CA ILE A 36 -4.46 -4.69 2.13
C ILE A 36 -5.52 -5.38 2.99
N ASP A 37 -6.55 -4.66 3.46
CA ASP A 37 -7.59 -5.22 4.35
C ASP A 37 -8.79 -5.84 3.63
N THR A 38 -9.01 -5.51 2.35
CA THR A 38 -10.24 -5.87 1.63
C THR A 38 -9.99 -6.93 0.55
N ASN A 39 -8.93 -6.79 -0.24
CA ASN A 39 -8.70 -7.58 -1.46
C ASN A 39 -7.27 -8.13 -1.55
N ALA A 40 -6.73 -8.65 -0.43
CA ALA A 40 -5.37 -9.18 -0.39
C ALA A 40 -5.11 -10.35 -1.35
N ALA A 41 -6.16 -11.05 -1.80
CA ALA A 41 -6.07 -12.19 -2.73
C ALA A 41 -5.78 -11.78 -4.19
N ASP A 42 -5.88 -10.49 -4.52
CA ASP A 42 -5.62 -9.98 -5.88
C ASP A 42 -4.12 -9.76 -6.16
N PHE A 43 -3.27 -9.81 -5.12
CA PHE A 43 -1.82 -9.69 -5.25
C PHE A 43 -1.16 -10.99 -5.69
N ASP A 44 0.11 -10.92 -6.12
CA ASP A 44 0.88 -12.13 -6.41
C ASP A 44 1.10 -12.98 -5.14
N THR A 45 1.42 -14.27 -5.34
CA THR A 45 1.57 -15.24 -4.24
C THR A 45 2.69 -14.88 -3.26
N SER A 46 3.74 -14.20 -3.70
CA SER A 46 4.83 -13.78 -2.81
C SER A 46 4.35 -12.65 -1.88
N THR A 47 3.64 -11.67 -2.43
CA THR A 47 3.07 -10.56 -1.66
C THR A 47 2.01 -11.06 -0.67
N GLN A 48 1.16 -12.01 -1.08
CA GLN A 48 0.18 -12.65 -0.19
C GLN A 48 0.86 -13.35 1.01
N GLY A 49 1.88 -14.17 0.76
CA GLY A 49 2.59 -14.87 1.84
C GLY A 49 3.27 -13.90 2.82
N LEU A 50 3.79 -12.78 2.32
CA LEU A 50 4.37 -11.75 3.19
C LEU A 50 3.30 -11.04 4.03
N LEU A 51 2.13 -10.75 3.47
CA LEU A 51 1.01 -10.16 4.20
C LEU A 51 0.52 -11.08 5.34
N GLU A 52 0.41 -12.38 5.08
CA GLU A 52 0.05 -13.37 6.10
C GLU A 52 1.07 -13.39 7.25
N LEU A 53 2.37 -13.42 6.90
CA LEU A 53 3.45 -13.40 7.89
C LEU A 53 3.43 -12.11 8.73
N VAL A 54 3.24 -10.95 8.10
CA VAL A 54 3.15 -9.66 8.77
C VAL A 54 1.96 -9.62 9.72
N ARG A 55 0.77 -10.06 9.28
CA ARG A 55 -0.44 -10.12 10.13
C ARG A 55 -0.28 -11.03 11.34
N ALA A 56 0.42 -12.15 11.18
CA ALA A 56 0.66 -13.09 12.27
C ALA A 56 1.61 -12.53 13.35
N HIS A 57 2.55 -11.65 12.99
CA HIS A 57 3.62 -11.18 13.89
C HIS A 57 3.50 -9.72 14.32
N PHE A 58 2.79 -8.90 13.57
CA PHE A 58 2.62 -7.46 13.80
C PHE A 58 1.14 -7.13 13.97
N GLN A 59 0.56 -7.53 15.10
CA GLN A 59 -0.76 -7.03 15.54
C GLN A 59 -0.58 -5.67 16.22
N SER A 60 -0.80 -4.58 15.48
CA SER A 60 -1.10 -3.28 16.09
C SER A 60 -2.57 -3.26 16.51
N GLY A 61 -2.83 -3.12 17.80
CA GLY A 61 -4.18 -3.09 18.35
C GLY A 61 -5.03 -1.94 17.78
N SER A 62 -6.14 -2.30 17.14
CA SER A 62 -7.35 -1.47 17.02
C SER A 62 -8.53 -2.32 16.54
N MET A 63 -9.04 -3.18 17.42
CA MET A 63 -10.49 -3.43 17.43
C MET A 63 -11.16 -2.20 18.04
N GLU A 64 -11.47 -1.18 17.24
CA GLU A 64 -12.54 -0.24 17.53
C GLU A 64 -13.62 -0.48 16.48
N LYS A 65 -14.50 -1.44 16.78
CA LYS A 65 -15.79 -1.55 16.11
C LYS A 65 -16.56 -0.27 16.42
N ASN A 66 -16.90 0.52 15.41
CA ASN A 66 -17.97 1.50 15.58
C ASN A 66 -18.94 1.46 14.39
N GLY A 67 -20.23 1.36 14.72
CA GLY A 67 -21.32 1.30 13.76
C GLY A 67 -22.49 0.43 14.22
N GLN A 68 -23.05 0.72 15.39
CA GLN A 68 -24.42 0.36 15.72
C GLN A 68 -25.34 0.81 14.57
N ALA A 69 -25.94 -0.16 13.88
CA ALA A 69 -27.07 0.07 13.00
C ALA A 69 -28.32 0.30 13.87
N GLU A 70 -28.57 1.54 14.29
CA GLU A 70 -29.90 1.98 14.71
C GLU A 70 -30.68 2.53 13.51
N SER A 71 -31.73 1.81 13.12
CA SER A 71 -33.13 2.27 13.11
C SER A 71 -33.93 1.74 11.92
N GLY A 72 -35.13 1.22 12.20
CA GLY A 72 -36.22 1.23 11.23
C GLY A 72 -37.05 -0.04 11.07
N LYS A 73 -38.09 -0.17 11.92
CA LYS A 73 -39.38 -0.84 11.66
C LYS A 73 -39.48 -2.38 11.75
N LYS A 74 -39.67 -2.88 12.98
CA LYS A 74 -40.67 -3.95 13.28
C LYS A 74 -41.95 -3.24 13.74
N ALA A 75 -43.05 -3.33 13.00
CA ALA A 75 -44.03 -4.43 12.96
C ALA A 75 -45.25 -4.12 13.84
N SER A 76 -46.33 -3.82 13.14
CA SER A 76 -47.74 -3.90 13.49
C SER A 76 -48.10 -4.94 14.56
N LYS A 77 -48.83 -4.52 15.61
CA LYS A 77 -49.96 -5.27 16.17
C LYS A 77 -50.78 -4.38 17.12
N LYS A 78 -51.99 -4.01 16.70
CA LYS A 78 -53.14 -3.74 17.56
C LYS A 78 -54.35 -4.38 16.91
#